data_AF-A0ABD2MHL6-F1
#
_entry.id   AF-A0ABD2MHL6-F1
#
_cell.length_a   1.000
_cell.length_b   1.000
_cell.length_c   1.000
_cell.angle_alpha   90.00
_cell.angle_beta   90.00
_cell.angle_gamma   90.00
#
_symmetry.space_group_name_H-M   'P 1'
#
loop_
_entity.id
_entity.type
_entity.pdbx_description
1 polymer ?
#
loop_
_entity_poly.entity_id
_entity_poly.type
_entity_poly.pdbx_seq_one_letter_code
_entity_poly.pdbx_strand_id
1 'polypeptide(L)'
;MVSFGITFYYMIIYTVKDEVQPSYLTNGVKDLPRFLVTVIFAMEGIGTIMPVENSMLKPNFIGCPGVLNISMGIVVSLYAAMGLFGYYVFGATAQGSITYNLPNENLAMAAKGCISAAVFFTFMLQFYVPMEISWRNMHDYFSPKYYNIIQIIWRIIAVIFITVIALSVPDLTTIIDLVGAIFFSTLGLFIPAVLDIIVNWDDGLGCFNWRLYKNLFIMFIAVFALCSGTYFAVDNLITGSN
;
A
#
# COMPACT_ATOMS: atom_id res chain seq x y z
N MET A 1 11.24 -11.11 -6.02
CA MET A 1 11.38 -12.40 -5.31
C MET A 1 12.78 -12.65 -4.79
N VAL A 2 13.83 -12.56 -5.62
CA VAL A 2 15.23 -12.78 -5.17
C VAL A 2 15.62 -11.92 -3.96
N SER A 3 15.34 -10.61 -3.98
CA SER A 3 15.65 -9.72 -2.86
C SER A 3 14.90 -10.06 -1.57
N PHE A 4 13.65 -10.53 -1.67
CA PHE A 4 12.90 -11.01 -0.51
C PHE A 4 13.56 -12.26 0.07
N GLY A 5 13.99 -13.20 -0.77
CA GLY A 5 14.73 -14.39 -0.34
C GLY A 5 16.05 -14.04 0.37
N ILE A 6 16.81 -13.06 -0.15
CA ILE A 6 18.03 -12.58 0.50
C ILE A 6 17.72 -11.92 1.85
N THR A 7 16.65 -11.11 1.91
CA THR A 7 16.25 -10.45 3.16
C THR A 7 15.86 -11.49 4.22
N PHE A 8 15.06 -12.50 3.84
CA PHE A 8 14.73 -13.64 4.71
C PHE A 8 15.97 -14.41 5.17
N TYR A 9 16.94 -14.65 4.27
CA TYR A 9 18.19 -15.31 4.61
C TYR A 9 18.94 -14.56 5.73
N TYR A 10 19.05 -13.23 5.63
CA TYR A 10 19.67 -12.43 6.70
C TYR A 10 18.87 -12.50 8.01
N MET A 11 17.53 -12.46 7.96
CA MET A 11 16.70 -12.60 9.15
C MET A 11 16.94 -13.94 9.87
N ILE A 12 17.06 -15.04 9.11
CA ILE A 12 17.35 -16.36 9.68
C ILE A 12 18.75 -16.39 10.29
N ILE A 13 19.76 -15.83 9.63
CA ILE A 13 21.12 -15.78 10.18
C ILE A 13 21.18 -14.99 11.48
N TYR A 14 20.54 -13.81 11.54
CA TYR A 14 20.50 -13.02 12.76
C TYR A 14 19.79 -13.75 13.90
N THR A 15 18.73 -14.50 13.58
CA THR A 15 18.04 -15.37 14.54
C THR A 15 18.95 -16.48 15.07
N VAL A 16 19.71 -17.14 14.20
CA VAL A 16 20.61 -18.25 14.57
C VAL A 16 21.84 -17.76 15.35
N LYS A 17 22.31 -16.55 15.07
CA LYS A 17 23.46 -15.93 15.76
C LYS A 17 23.11 -15.34 17.14
N ASP A 18 21.85 -15.41 17.56
CA ASP A 18 21.33 -14.79 18.79
C ASP A 18 21.59 -13.26 18.84
N GLU A 19 21.74 -12.63 17.68
CA GLU A 19 21.80 -11.17 17.51
C GLU A 19 20.38 -10.57 17.53
N VAL A 20 19.47 -11.21 18.26
CA VAL A 20 18.06 -10.88 18.35
C VAL A 20 17.89 -9.81 19.42
N GLN A 21 17.29 -8.68 19.06
CA GLN A 21 16.94 -7.67 20.05
C GLN A 21 15.81 -8.20 20.94
N PRO A 22 15.85 -8.00 22.28
CA PRO A 22 14.78 -8.44 23.16
C PRO A 22 13.48 -7.71 22.77
N SER A 23 12.57 -8.44 22.13
CA SER A 23 11.31 -7.92 21.62
C SER A 23 10.16 -8.42 22.48
N TYR A 24 9.40 -7.49 23.06
CA TYR A 24 8.03 -7.78 23.45
C TYR A 24 7.23 -7.95 22.17
N LEU A 25 6.44 -9.03 22.04
CA LEU A 25 5.70 -9.34 20.81
C LEU A 25 4.73 -8.24 20.34
N THR A 26 4.45 -7.24 21.19
CA THR A 26 3.55 -6.12 20.88
C THR A 26 4.03 -4.83 21.55
N ASN A 27 4.10 -3.72 20.81
CA ASN A 27 4.27 -2.36 21.37
C ASN A 27 3.04 -1.87 22.19
N GLY A 28 2.07 -2.75 22.48
CA GLY A 28 0.82 -2.41 23.16
C GLY A 28 -0.31 -2.01 22.20
N VAL A 29 -1.52 -1.80 22.76
CA VAL A 29 -2.76 -1.54 21.99
C VAL A 29 -2.76 -0.17 21.29
N LYS A 30 -1.87 0.74 21.70
CA LYS A 30 -1.82 2.12 21.20
C LYS A 30 -1.38 2.21 19.73
N ASP A 31 -0.53 1.30 19.28
CA ASP A 31 -0.03 1.28 17.89
C ASP A 31 -0.92 0.45 16.95
N LEU A 32 -1.96 -0.20 17.48
CA LEU A 32 -2.88 -1.03 16.69
C LEU A 32 -3.58 -0.25 15.56
N PRO A 33 -4.04 1.00 15.76
CA PRO A 33 -4.66 1.76 14.68
C PRO A 33 -3.66 2.13 13.58
N ARG A 34 -2.39 2.38 13.94
CA ARG A 34 -1.30 2.62 12.98
C ARG A 34 -1.06 1.38 12.13
N PHE A 35 -0.91 0.22 12.78
CA PHE A 35 -0.78 -1.07 12.11
C PHE A 35 -1.95 -1.35 11.14
N LEU A 36 -3.19 -1.08 11.57
CA LEU A 36 -4.37 -1.27 10.73
C LEU A 36 -4.29 -0.44 9.44
N VAL A 37 -3.88 0.82 9.53
CA VAL A 37 -3.73 1.70 8.36
C VAL A 37 -2.61 1.22 7.44
N THR A 38 -1.47 0.80 7.99
CA THR A 38 -0.36 0.24 7.21
C THR A 38 -0.78 -1.03 6.46
N VAL A 39 -1.55 -1.92 7.10
CA VAL A 39 -2.07 -3.15 6.47
C VAL A 39 -3.05 -2.80 5.35
N ILE A 40 -3.97 -1.88 5.60
CA ILE A 40 -4.93 -1.39 4.61
C ILE A 40 -4.19 -0.82 3.39
N PHE A 41 -3.15 -0.01 3.61
CA PHE A 41 -2.30 0.51 2.53
C PHE A 41 -1.53 -0.59 1.79
N ALA A 42 -1.00 -1.59 2.50
CA ALA A 42 -0.26 -2.69 1.89
C ALA A 42 -1.14 -3.56 0.99
N MET A 43 -2.46 -3.57 1.20
CA MET A 43 -3.45 -4.30 0.39
C MET A 43 -3.94 -3.48 -0.82
N GLU A 44 -3.21 -2.43 -1.21
CA GLU A 44 -3.53 -1.59 -2.37
C GLU A 44 -3.32 -2.32 -3.71
N GLY A 45 -4.17 -1.99 -4.69
CA GLY A 45 -4.22 -2.69 -5.97
C GLY A 45 -5.51 -2.45 -6.77
N ILE A 46 -6.50 -1.76 -6.20
CA ILE A 46 -7.83 -1.58 -6.81
C ILE A 46 -7.79 -0.96 -8.22
N GLY A 47 -6.82 -0.08 -8.48
CA GLY A 47 -6.66 0.59 -9.78
C GLY A 47 -6.18 -0.34 -10.90
N THR A 48 -5.61 -1.49 -10.58
CA THR A 48 -5.10 -2.46 -11.58
C THR A 48 -6.00 -3.69 -11.72
N ILE A 49 -6.94 -3.90 -10.80
CA ILE A 49 -7.85 -5.05 -10.81
C ILE A 49 -8.67 -5.11 -12.11
N MET A 50 -9.36 -4.03 -12.48
CA MET A 50 -10.22 -4.03 -13.68
C MET A 50 -9.42 -4.21 -14.99
N PRO A 51 -8.29 -3.50 -15.23
CA PRO A 51 -7.46 -3.76 -16.40
C PRO A 51 -6.93 -5.19 -16.48
N VAL A 52 -6.53 -5.76 -15.33
CA VAL A 52 -6.06 -7.15 -15.25
C VAL A 52 -7.19 -8.11 -15.60
N GLU A 53 -8.36 -7.96 -14.98
CA GLU A 53 -9.54 -8.79 -15.26
C GLU A 53 -9.95 -8.72 -16.74
N ASN A 54 -9.99 -7.52 -17.32
CA ASN A 54 -10.30 -7.30 -18.74
C ASN A 54 -9.28 -7.93 -19.70
N SER A 55 -8.03 -8.15 -19.25
CA SER A 55 -6.97 -8.75 -20.05
C SER A 55 -6.90 -10.27 -19.91
N MET A 56 -7.73 -10.89 -19.07
CA MET A 56 -7.70 -12.34 -18.84
C MET A 56 -8.38 -13.11 -19.97
N LEU A 57 -7.71 -14.16 -20.45
CA LEU A 57 -8.27 -15.10 -21.42
C LEU A 57 -9.46 -15.91 -20.86
N LYS A 58 -9.51 -16.10 -19.53
CA LYS A 58 -10.59 -16.83 -18.84
C LYS A 58 -11.13 -15.97 -17.69
N PRO A 59 -12.44 -15.76 -17.58
CA PRO A 59 -13.05 -14.83 -16.62
C PRO A 59 -13.13 -15.35 -15.16
N ASN A 60 -12.20 -16.20 -14.72
CA ASN A 60 -12.20 -16.77 -13.36
C ASN A 60 -11.42 -15.89 -12.38
N PHE A 61 -11.79 -14.60 -12.26
CA PHE A 61 -11.07 -13.65 -11.43
C PHE A 61 -11.49 -13.69 -9.94
N ILE A 62 -12.80 -13.60 -9.65
CA ILE A 62 -13.37 -13.41 -8.28
C ILE A 62 -13.82 -14.74 -7.60
N GLY A 63 -13.83 -15.87 -8.31
CA GLY A 63 -14.33 -17.16 -7.80
C GLY A 63 -13.44 -17.86 -6.75
N CYS A 64 -13.81 -19.07 -6.33
CA CYS A 64 -12.95 -19.95 -5.53
C CYS A 64 -12.68 -21.26 -6.29
N PRO A 65 -11.43 -21.58 -6.66
CA PRO A 65 -10.20 -20.79 -6.49
C PRO A 65 -9.97 -19.82 -7.65
N GLY A 66 -10.25 -18.53 -7.42
CA GLY A 66 -10.07 -17.44 -8.38
C GLY A 66 -8.69 -16.81 -8.25
N VAL A 67 -8.25 -16.17 -9.34
CA VAL A 67 -6.91 -15.57 -9.41
C VAL A 67 -6.71 -14.51 -8.32
N LEU A 68 -7.74 -13.70 -8.04
CA LEU A 68 -7.66 -12.68 -7.00
C LEU A 68 -7.44 -13.30 -5.61
N ASN A 69 -8.23 -14.30 -5.24
CA ASN A 69 -8.17 -14.93 -3.92
C ASN A 69 -6.83 -15.64 -3.68
N ILE A 70 -6.31 -16.38 -4.67
CA ILE A 70 -4.99 -17.01 -4.58
C ILE A 70 -3.90 -15.94 -4.46
N SER A 71 -3.94 -14.93 -5.32
CA SER A 71 -2.91 -13.89 -5.35
C SER A 71 -2.86 -13.14 -4.01
N MET A 72 -4.03 -12.78 -3.47
CA MET A 72 -4.12 -12.10 -2.19
C MET A 72 -3.65 -12.99 -1.03
N GLY A 73 -3.98 -14.28 -1.05
CA GLY A 73 -3.49 -15.25 -0.07
C GLY A 73 -1.95 -15.34 -0.04
N ILE A 74 -1.31 -15.36 -1.21
CA ILE A 74 0.16 -15.35 -1.33
C ILE A 74 0.74 -14.04 -0.77
N VAL A 75 0.18 -12.90 -1.17
CA VAL A 75 0.65 -11.56 -0.74
C VAL A 75 0.54 -11.41 0.78
N VAL A 76 -0.61 -11.74 1.36
CA VAL A 76 -0.84 -11.67 2.81
C VAL A 76 0.13 -12.58 3.56
N SER A 77 0.35 -13.81 3.06
CA SER A 77 1.28 -14.75 3.69
C SER A 77 2.72 -14.24 3.66
N LEU A 78 3.15 -13.65 2.53
CA LEU A 78 4.49 -13.06 2.40
C LEU A 78 4.67 -11.85 3.32
N TYR A 79 3.68 -10.95 3.39
CA TYR A 79 3.73 -9.79 4.29
C TYR A 79 3.69 -10.20 5.75
N ALA A 80 2.86 -11.16 6.14
CA ALA A 80 2.81 -11.68 7.49
C ALA A 80 4.15 -12.30 7.90
N ALA A 81 4.74 -13.14 7.03
CA ALA A 81 6.05 -13.73 7.30
C ALA A 81 7.14 -12.65 7.43
N MET A 82 7.24 -11.72 6.49
CA MET A 82 8.22 -10.62 6.54
C MET A 82 8.05 -9.73 7.77
N GLY A 83 6.80 -9.42 8.15
CA GLY A 83 6.48 -8.59 9.30
C GLY A 83 6.81 -9.28 10.62
N LEU A 84 6.41 -10.54 10.78
CA LEU A 84 6.66 -11.32 12.01
C LEU A 84 8.15 -11.59 12.22
N PHE A 85 8.84 -12.12 11.21
CA PHE A 85 10.28 -12.42 11.31
C PHE A 85 11.12 -11.13 11.37
N GLY A 86 10.73 -10.09 10.62
CA GLY A 86 11.40 -8.80 10.66
C GLY A 86 11.32 -8.16 12.04
N TYR A 87 10.14 -8.13 12.66
CA TYR A 87 9.99 -7.59 14.00
C TYR A 87 10.64 -8.48 15.07
N TYR A 88 10.60 -9.81 14.91
CA TYR A 88 11.29 -10.73 15.82
C TYR A 88 12.79 -10.43 15.89
N VAL A 89 13.45 -10.23 14.74
CA VAL A 89 14.90 -9.99 14.65
C VAL A 89 15.29 -8.58 15.10
N PHE A 90 14.64 -7.55 14.55
CA PHE A 90 15.05 -6.15 14.75
C PHE A 90 14.37 -5.47 15.96
N GLY A 91 13.27 -6.05 16.47
CA GLY A 91 12.54 -5.55 17.63
C GLY A 91 12.11 -4.07 17.46
N ALA A 92 12.22 -3.32 18.55
CA ALA A 92 11.85 -1.90 18.60
C ALA A 92 12.74 -0.98 17.75
N THR A 93 13.87 -1.47 17.22
CA THR A 93 14.77 -0.68 16.35
C THR A 93 14.43 -0.78 14.86
N ALA A 94 13.41 -1.57 14.51
CA ALA A 94 12.98 -1.75 13.13
C ALA A 94 12.57 -0.41 12.49
N GLN A 95 13.31 -0.01 11.46
CA GLN A 95 12.99 1.16 10.64
C GLN A 95 11.82 0.89 9.68
N GLY A 96 11.17 1.95 9.20
CA GLY A 96 10.00 1.87 8.31
C GLY A 96 10.22 1.13 6.99
N SER A 97 11.47 0.91 6.59
CA SER A 97 11.82 -0.02 5.52
C SER A 97 12.73 -1.13 6.04
N ILE A 98 12.34 -2.38 5.81
CA ILE A 98 13.13 -3.57 6.20
C ILE A 98 14.51 -3.59 5.55
N THR A 99 14.64 -3.01 4.35
CA THR A 99 15.93 -2.94 3.64
C THR A 99 16.92 -2.06 4.36
N TYR A 100 16.46 -1.05 5.10
CA TYR A 100 17.34 -0.16 5.84
C TYR A 100 17.99 -0.89 7.03
N ASN A 101 17.30 -1.86 7.61
CA ASN A 101 17.81 -2.68 8.71
C ASN A 101 18.84 -3.74 8.27
N LEU A 102 19.05 -3.94 6.96
CA LEU A 102 20.05 -4.90 6.45
C LEU A 102 21.49 -4.36 6.60
N PRO A 103 22.46 -5.25 6.89
CA PRO A 103 23.87 -4.86 7.05
C PRO A 103 24.47 -4.35 5.74
N ASN A 104 25.62 -3.69 5.84
CA ASN A 104 26.36 -3.21 4.68
C ASN A 104 27.34 -4.27 4.14
N GLU A 105 26.82 -5.47 3.89
CA GLU A 105 27.55 -6.57 3.26
C GLU A 105 27.22 -6.68 1.77
N ASN A 106 28.11 -7.26 0.96
CA ASN A 106 27.95 -7.32 -0.50
C ASN A 106 26.61 -7.92 -0.94
N LEU A 107 26.15 -8.99 -0.29
CA LEU A 107 24.89 -9.65 -0.62
C LEU A 107 23.67 -8.82 -0.18
N ALA A 108 23.76 -8.11 0.95
CA ALA A 108 22.72 -7.20 1.40
C ALA A 108 22.64 -5.94 0.53
N MET A 109 23.77 -5.40 0.09
CA MET A 109 23.83 -4.31 -0.89
C MET A 109 23.24 -4.72 -2.24
N ALA A 110 23.49 -5.95 -2.69
CA ALA A 110 22.85 -6.48 -3.89
C ALA A 110 21.32 -6.53 -3.74
N ALA A 111 20.81 -6.98 -2.59
CA ALA A 111 19.37 -6.97 -2.31
C ALA A 111 18.78 -5.56 -2.28
N LYS A 112 19.46 -4.59 -1.62
CA LYS A 112 19.08 -3.17 -1.63
C LYS A 112 19.00 -2.64 -3.06
N GLY A 113 20.02 -2.88 -3.89
CA GLY A 113 20.05 -2.47 -5.29
C GLY A 113 18.94 -3.09 -6.14
N CYS A 114 18.67 -4.40 -5.97
CA CYS A 114 17.57 -5.07 -6.66
C CYS A 114 16.19 -4.52 -6.25
N ILE A 115 16.00 -4.16 -4.97
CA ILE A 115 14.74 -3.55 -4.50
C ILE A 115 14.59 -2.14 -5.06
N SER A 116 15.65 -1.34 -5.04
CA SER A 116 15.64 0.00 -5.66
C SER A 116 15.30 -0.07 -7.16
N ALA A 117 15.88 -1.02 -7.89
CA ALA A 117 15.55 -1.24 -9.30
C ALA A 117 14.07 -1.66 -9.47
N ALA A 118 13.57 -2.56 -8.63
CA ALA A 118 12.17 -2.98 -8.67
C ALA A 118 11.21 -1.81 -8.40
N VAL A 119 11.50 -0.96 -7.41
CA VAL A 119 10.71 0.25 -7.12
C VAL A 119 10.74 1.22 -8.30
N PHE A 120 11.90 1.42 -8.92
CA PHE A 120 12.04 2.29 -10.09
C PHE A 120 11.17 1.84 -11.28
N PHE A 121 11.19 0.54 -11.62
CA PHE A 121 10.34 0.01 -12.69
C PHE A 121 8.85 0.02 -12.31
N THR A 122 8.54 -0.26 -11.04
CA THR A 122 7.15 -0.23 -10.55
C THR A 122 6.57 1.17 -10.60
N PHE A 123 7.36 2.20 -10.27
CA PHE A 123 6.97 3.59 -10.39
C PHE A 123 6.54 3.94 -11.82
N MET A 124 7.27 3.48 -12.83
CA MET A 124 6.89 3.73 -14.24
C MET A 124 5.52 3.13 -14.59
N LEU A 125 5.23 1.93 -14.10
CA LEU A 125 3.96 1.24 -14.34
C LEU A 125 2.82 1.89 -13.56
N GLN A 126 3.02 2.20 -12.29
CA GLN A 126 2.01 2.82 -11.44
C GLN A 126 1.68 4.25 -11.89
N PHE A 127 2.65 4.99 -12.40
CA PHE A 127 2.46 6.35 -12.88
C PHE A 127 1.68 6.42 -14.21
N TYR A 128 1.58 5.32 -14.95
CA TYR A 128 0.82 5.28 -16.21
C TYR A 128 -0.68 5.57 -16.00
N VAL A 129 -1.30 4.88 -15.04
CA VAL A 129 -2.75 4.97 -14.76
C VAL A 129 -3.21 6.40 -14.39
N PRO A 130 -2.63 7.07 -13.38
CA PRO A 130 -3.05 8.43 -13.01
C PRO A 130 -2.78 9.43 -14.14
N MET A 131 -1.71 9.25 -14.91
CA MET A 131 -1.40 10.11 -16.05
C MET A 131 -2.44 9.96 -17.18
N GLU A 132 -2.88 8.74 -17.46
CA GLU A 132 -3.92 8.48 -18.47
C GLU A 132 -5.28 9.04 -18.03
N ILE A 133 -5.67 8.81 -16.77
CA ILE A 133 -6.91 9.36 -16.20
C ILE A 133 -6.89 10.89 -16.22
N SER A 134 -5.80 11.50 -15.75
CA SER A 134 -5.64 12.95 -15.75
C SER A 134 -5.64 13.51 -17.16
N TRP A 135 -5.01 12.83 -18.13
CA TRP A 135 -5.02 13.26 -19.52
C TRP A 135 -6.43 13.21 -20.12
N ARG A 136 -7.19 12.13 -19.91
CA ARG A 136 -8.59 12.04 -20.36
C ARG A 136 -9.44 13.19 -19.84
N ASN A 137 -9.22 13.63 -18.60
CA ASN A 137 -9.98 14.74 -18.03
C ASN A 137 -9.53 16.12 -18.57
N MET A 138 -8.33 16.23 -19.13
CA MET A 138 -7.74 17.51 -19.54
C MET A 138 -7.68 17.70 -21.06
N HIS A 139 -7.69 16.62 -21.84
CA HIS A 139 -7.38 16.68 -23.28
C HIS A 139 -8.36 17.57 -24.07
N ASP A 140 -9.64 17.61 -23.69
CA ASP A 140 -10.68 18.41 -24.34
C ASP A 140 -10.45 19.93 -24.22
N TYR A 141 -9.64 20.37 -23.26
CA TYR A 141 -9.32 21.78 -23.04
C TYR A 141 -8.19 22.30 -23.95
N PHE A 142 -7.50 21.41 -24.67
CA PHE A 142 -6.32 21.76 -25.44
C PHE A 142 -6.49 21.47 -26.93
N SER A 143 -5.73 22.17 -27.77
CA SER A 143 -5.73 21.90 -29.21
C SER A 143 -4.93 20.62 -29.51
N PRO A 144 -5.39 19.76 -30.44
CA PRO A 144 -4.73 18.49 -30.79
C PRO A 144 -3.29 18.67 -31.27
N LYS A 145 -2.94 19.85 -31.80
CA LYS A 145 -1.58 20.18 -32.22
C LYS A 145 -0.56 20.14 -31.08
N TYR A 146 -0.99 20.41 -29.84
CA TYR A 146 -0.10 20.54 -28.69
C TYR A 146 -0.18 19.36 -27.71
N TYR A 147 -0.95 18.31 -28.02
CA TYR A 147 -1.19 17.20 -27.09
C TYR A 147 0.09 16.55 -26.57
N ASN A 148 1.03 16.21 -27.45
CA ASN A 148 2.29 15.57 -27.04
C ASN A 148 3.12 16.47 -26.11
N ILE A 149 3.18 17.78 -26.39
CA ILE A 149 3.95 18.73 -25.58
C ILE A 149 3.30 18.88 -24.20
N ILE A 150 1.98 19.03 -24.15
CA ILE A 150 1.24 19.21 -22.89
C ILE A 150 1.32 17.96 -22.03
N GLN A 151 1.23 16.77 -22.63
CA GLN A 151 1.44 15.51 -21.91
C GLN A 151 2.83 15.44 -21.26
N ILE A 152 3.89 15.83 -21.98
CA ILE A 152 5.25 15.83 -21.43
C ILE A 152 5.37 16.82 -20.27
N ILE A 153 4.88 18.05 -20.45
CA ILE A 153 4.89 19.08 -19.41
C ILE A 153 4.14 18.59 -18.16
N TRP A 154 2.96 18.00 -18.35
CA TRP A 154 2.14 17.48 -17.26
C TRP A 154 2.85 16.34 -16.51
N ARG A 155 3.51 15.42 -17.21
CA ARG A 155 4.34 14.37 -16.59
C ARG A 155 5.48 14.96 -15.77
N ILE A 156 6.17 15.97 -16.30
CA ILE A 156 7.28 16.63 -15.59
C ILE A 156 6.78 17.30 -14.31
N ILE A 157 5.66 18.04 -14.37
CA ILE A 157 5.06 18.71 -13.20
C ILE A 157 4.70 17.69 -12.13
N ALA A 158 4.05 16.58 -12.50
CA ALA A 158 3.64 15.56 -11.55
C ALA A 158 4.85 14.84 -10.90
N VAL A 159 5.92 14.57 -11.65
CA VAL A 159 7.16 13.99 -11.09
C VAL A 159 7.86 14.97 -10.14
N ILE A 160 7.95 16.26 -10.51
CA ILE A 160 8.50 17.30 -9.63
C ILE A 160 7.69 17.39 -8.33
N PHE A 161 6.36 17.39 -8.42
CA PHE A 161 5.48 17.45 -7.27
C PHE A 161 5.73 16.28 -6.29
N ILE A 162 5.80 15.04 -6.79
CA ILE A 162 6.11 13.87 -5.96
C ILE A 162 7.51 13.99 -5.33
N THR A 163 8.48 14.53 -6.07
CA THR A 163 9.85 14.73 -5.58
C THR A 163 9.90 15.76 -4.45
N VAL A 164 9.16 16.86 -4.56
CA VAL A 164 9.04 17.87 -3.49
C VAL A 164 8.45 17.26 -2.22
N ILE A 165 7.42 16.42 -2.34
CA ILE A 165 6.84 15.70 -1.18
C ILE A 165 7.89 14.77 -0.55
N ALA A 166 8.62 14.01 -1.35
CA ALA A 166 9.65 13.09 -0.87
C ALA A 166 10.80 13.80 -0.15
N LEU A 167 11.14 15.03 -0.55
CA LEU A 167 12.13 15.86 0.15
C LEU A 167 11.59 16.50 1.43
N SER A 168 10.28 16.71 1.52
CA SER A 168 9.63 17.38 2.65
C SER A 168 9.36 16.45 3.83
N VAL A 169 9.08 15.17 3.59
CA VAL A 169 8.77 14.18 4.63
C VAL A 169 9.80 13.03 4.55
N PRO A 170 10.82 13.01 5.42
CA PRO A 170 11.89 12.00 5.37
C PRO A 170 11.48 10.63 5.92
N ASP A 171 10.42 10.56 6.74
CA ASP A 171 9.90 9.30 7.27
C ASP A 171 8.86 8.67 6.34
N LEU A 172 9.23 7.54 5.74
CA LEU A 172 8.37 6.73 4.88
C LEU A 172 7.10 6.27 5.61
N THR A 173 7.20 5.93 6.90
CA THR A 173 6.08 5.39 7.69
C THR A 173 4.95 6.41 7.78
N THR A 174 5.30 7.66 8.06
CA THR A 174 4.35 8.77 8.16
C THR A 174 3.62 9.03 6.82
N ILE A 175 4.32 8.93 5.69
CA ILE A 175 3.68 9.05 4.36
C ILE A 175 2.71 7.89 4.13
N ILE A 176 3.11 6.66 4.42
CA ILE A 176 2.28 5.46 4.27
C ILE A 176 1.01 5.58 5.12
N ASP A 177 1.15 5.99 6.38
CA ASP A 177 0.04 6.16 7.31
C ASP A 177 -0.93 7.23 6.80
N LEU A 178 -0.42 8.39 6.34
CA LEU A 178 -1.27 9.47 5.83
C LEU A 178 -2.00 9.07 4.54
N VAL A 179 -1.29 8.48 3.58
CA VAL A 179 -1.87 8.12 2.27
C VAL A 179 -2.87 6.98 2.42
N GLY A 180 -2.54 5.96 3.21
CA GLY A 180 -3.45 4.86 3.55
C GLY A 180 -4.71 5.35 4.26
N ALA A 181 -4.54 6.24 5.25
CA ALA A 181 -5.64 6.78 6.03
C ALA A 181 -6.57 7.65 5.19
N ILE A 182 -6.06 8.54 4.34
CA ILE A 182 -6.91 9.49 3.61
C ILE A 182 -7.44 8.86 2.33
N PHE A 183 -6.56 8.42 1.44
CA PHE A 183 -6.95 8.03 0.09
C PHE A 183 -7.53 6.61 0.09
N PHE A 184 -6.85 5.66 0.69
CA PHE A 184 -7.25 4.26 0.57
C PHE A 184 -8.46 3.91 1.44
N SER A 185 -8.57 4.46 2.65
CA SER A 185 -9.79 4.27 3.44
C SER A 185 -11.04 4.82 2.70
N THR A 186 -10.91 5.97 2.03
CA THR A 186 -12.02 6.60 1.31
C THR A 186 -12.31 5.88 -0.01
N LEU A 187 -11.32 5.75 -0.89
CA LEU A 187 -11.50 5.20 -2.24
C LEU A 187 -11.54 3.67 -2.27
N GLY A 188 -10.78 3.01 -1.40
CA GLY A 188 -10.61 1.56 -1.37
C GLY A 188 -11.61 0.82 -0.48
N LEU A 189 -12.12 1.45 0.59
CA LEU A 189 -13.07 0.83 1.53
C LEU A 189 -14.43 1.51 1.54
N PHE A 190 -14.47 2.83 1.75
CA PHE A 190 -15.73 3.55 1.93
C PHE A 190 -16.57 3.60 0.65
N ILE A 191 -16.00 4.04 -0.47
CA ILE A 191 -16.74 4.13 -1.75
C ILE A 191 -17.27 2.76 -2.20
N PRO A 192 -16.48 1.67 -2.24
CA PRO A 192 -17.01 0.37 -2.64
C PRO A 192 -18.13 -0.13 -1.72
N ALA A 193 -18.06 0.10 -0.41
CA ALA A 193 -19.11 -0.27 0.52
C ALA A 193 -20.42 0.51 0.28
N VAL A 194 -20.31 1.81 -0.02
CA VAL A 194 -21.46 2.65 -0.40
C VAL A 194 -22.05 2.19 -1.73
N LEU A 195 -21.22 1.93 -2.73
CA LEU A 195 -21.66 1.45 -4.04
C LEU A 195 -22.37 0.09 -3.94
N ASP A 196 -21.87 -0.84 -3.13
CA ASP A 196 -22.51 -2.15 -2.91
C ASP A 196 -23.90 -2.02 -2.28
N ILE A 197 -24.13 -1.00 -1.43
CA ILE A 197 -25.46 -0.71 -0.86
C ILE A 197 -26.38 -0.12 -1.93
N ILE A 198 -25.91 0.86 -2.71
CA ILE A 198 -26.72 1.57 -3.72
C ILE A 198 -27.14 0.62 -4.84
N VAL A 199 -26.19 -0.16 -5.38
CA VAL A 199 -26.44 -1.06 -6.51
C VAL A 199 -27.40 -2.18 -6.14
N ASN A 200 -27.29 -2.75 -4.94
CA ASN A 200 -28.16 -3.83 -4.49
C ASN A 200 -29.40 -3.33 -3.72
N TRP A 201 -29.73 -2.03 -3.79
CA TRP A 201 -30.86 -1.48 -3.07
C TRP A 201 -32.20 -2.05 -3.58
N ASP A 202 -32.34 -2.13 -4.89
CA ASP A 202 -33.59 -2.57 -5.55
C ASP A 202 -33.73 -4.09 -5.58
N ASP A 203 -32.61 -4.83 -5.69
CA ASP A 203 -32.58 -6.31 -5.72
C ASP A 203 -32.77 -6.96 -4.33
N GLY A 204 -32.76 -6.14 -3.27
CA GLY A 204 -32.89 -6.58 -1.87
C GLY A 204 -31.55 -6.90 -1.22
N LEU A 205 -31.37 -6.45 0.04
CA LEU A 205 -30.11 -6.51 0.80
C LEU A 205 -29.78 -7.90 1.40
N GLY A 206 -30.40 -8.97 0.88
CA GLY A 206 -30.27 -10.36 1.33
C GLY A 206 -31.11 -10.69 2.58
N CYS A 207 -31.07 -11.96 3.00
CA CYS A 207 -31.74 -12.41 4.23
C CYS A 207 -31.23 -11.62 5.44
N PHE A 208 -32.14 -11.11 6.27
CA PHE A 208 -31.85 -10.30 7.46
C PHE A 208 -30.99 -9.03 7.20
N ASN A 209 -30.97 -8.49 5.97
CA ASN A 209 -30.13 -7.33 5.61
C ASN A 209 -28.63 -7.54 5.93
N TRP A 210 -28.12 -8.77 5.90
CA TRP A 210 -26.70 -9.06 6.18
C TRP A 210 -25.74 -8.21 5.35
N ARG A 211 -26.08 -7.94 4.07
CA ARG A 211 -25.25 -7.09 3.21
C ARG A 211 -25.13 -5.66 3.74
N LEU A 212 -26.21 -5.12 4.31
CA LEU A 212 -26.23 -3.78 4.92
C LEU A 212 -25.30 -3.72 6.14
N TYR A 213 -25.42 -4.67 7.06
CA TYR A 213 -24.58 -4.70 8.26
C TYR A 213 -23.10 -4.90 7.92
N LYS A 214 -22.79 -5.77 6.95
CA LYS A 214 -21.43 -5.96 6.42
C LYS A 214 -20.87 -4.64 5.88
N ASN A 215 -21.61 -3.93 5.02
CA ASN A 215 -21.14 -2.70 4.40
C ASN A 215 -21.05 -1.54 5.40
N LEU A 216 -21.98 -1.43 6.34
CA LEU A 216 -21.89 -0.47 7.44
C LEU A 216 -20.66 -0.70 8.32
N PHE A 217 -20.32 -1.97 8.59
CA PHE A 217 -19.12 -2.31 9.32
C PHE A 217 -17.84 -1.93 8.55
N ILE A 218 -17.78 -2.17 7.24
CA ILE A 218 -16.66 -1.74 6.39
C ILE A 218 -16.54 -0.21 6.37
N MET A 219 -17.66 0.52 6.24
CA MET A 219 -17.68 1.98 6.31
C MET A 219 -17.19 2.50 7.65
N PHE A 220 -17.58 1.84 8.76
CA PHE A 220 -17.08 2.18 10.09
C PHE A 220 -15.56 1.99 10.19
N ILE A 221 -15.02 0.86 9.71
CA ILE A 221 -13.57 0.62 9.67
C ILE A 221 -12.87 1.69 8.82
N ALA A 222 -13.45 2.08 7.69
CA ALA A 222 -12.88 3.10 6.82
C ALA A 222 -12.77 4.47 7.54
N VAL A 223 -13.85 4.90 8.21
CA VAL A 223 -13.85 6.15 8.99
C VAL A 223 -12.90 6.06 10.18
N PHE A 224 -12.86 4.92 10.86
CA PHE A 224 -11.92 4.68 11.95
C PHE A 224 -10.47 4.80 11.48
N ALA A 225 -10.11 4.13 10.38
CA ALA A 225 -8.78 4.19 9.77
C ALA A 225 -8.40 5.61 9.32
N LEU A 226 -9.35 6.35 8.74
CA LEU A 226 -9.18 7.76 8.37
C LEU A 226 -8.83 8.62 9.59
N CYS A 227 -9.64 8.55 10.64
CA CYS A 227 -9.46 9.36 11.84
C CYS A 227 -8.18 8.98 12.59
N SER A 228 -7.95 7.68 12.83
CA SER A 228 -6.80 7.22 13.58
C SER A 228 -5.50 7.46 12.81
N GLY A 229 -5.45 7.10 11.53
CA GLY A 229 -4.23 7.25 10.73
C GLY A 229 -3.84 8.70 10.50
N THR A 230 -4.82 9.59 10.27
CA THR A 230 -4.53 11.04 10.17
C THR A 230 -4.03 11.59 11.50
N TYR A 231 -4.63 11.19 12.63
CA TYR A 231 -4.17 11.61 13.95
C TYR A 231 -2.71 11.20 14.19
N PHE A 232 -2.36 9.93 13.97
CA PHE A 232 -1.01 9.45 14.16
C PHE A 232 -0.02 10.07 13.17
N ALA A 233 -0.38 10.24 11.90
CA ALA A 233 0.50 10.90 10.94
C ALA A 233 0.82 12.34 11.36
N VAL A 234 -0.19 13.11 11.79
CA VAL A 234 0.01 14.49 12.26
C VAL A 234 0.84 14.53 13.55
N ASP A 235 0.55 13.66 14.51
CA ASP A 235 1.32 13.56 15.76
C ASP A 235 2.80 13.23 15.51
N ASN A 236 3.10 12.33 14.58
CA ASN A 236 4.47 12.01 14.19
C ASN A 236 5.14 13.15 13.42
N LEU A 237 4.43 13.90 12.57
CA LEU A 237 4.99 15.09 11.91
C LEU A 237 5.35 16.19 12.92
N ILE A 238 4.53 16.38 13.95
CA ILE A 238 4.76 17.40 14.99
C ILE A 238 5.89 16.98 15.93
N THR A 239 5.87 15.72 16.38
CA THR A 239 6.83 15.22 17.37
C THR A 239 8.18 14.88 16.75
N GLY A 240 8.20 14.37 15.51
CA GLY A 240 9.41 14.03 14.75
C GLY A 240 10.15 15.22 14.15
N SER A 241 9.66 16.45 14.34
CA SER A 241 10.33 17.70 13.96
C SER A 241 11.34 18.21 15.02
N ASN A 242 11.59 17.45 16.10
CA ASN A 242 12.58 17.77 17.14
C ASN A 242 13.75 16.79 17.15
#